data_AF-A0A6N2EB91-F1
#
_entry.id   AF-A0A6N2EB91-F1
#
_cell.length_a   1.000
_cell.length_b   1.000
_cell.length_c   1.000
_cell.angle_alpha   90.00
_cell.angle_beta   90.00
_cell.angle_gamma   90.00
#
_symmetry.space_group_name_H-M   'P 1'
#
loop_
_entity.id
_entity.type
_entity.pdbx_description
1 polymer ?
#
loop_
_entity_poly.entity_id
_entity_poly.type
_entity_poly.pdbx_seq_one_letter_code
_entity_poly.pdbx_strand_id
1 'polypeptide(L)'
;MSRLIVIALRMLIWLLLSADPELLNVAIGLAVSLALPLPRRVRALSPGQFWRALGESVTALPQAYSQAARLLLHRRLEESVVHDEPARVGGRASSVLVFLDVFRITLTPFTIALGLEGGGRRYRVHELVFEEKER
;
A
#
# COMPACT_ATOMS: atom_id res chain seq x y z
N MET A 1 9.71 -20.53 -4.83
CA MET A 1 8.43 -19.79 -5.00
C MET A 1 8.65 -18.28 -5.18
N SER A 2 9.39 -17.60 -4.29
CA SER A 2 9.62 -16.14 -4.38
C SER A 2 10.26 -15.66 -5.69
N ARG A 3 11.19 -16.42 -6.28
CA ARG A 3 11.86 -16.05 -7.54
C ARG A 3 10.91 -16.00 -8.74
N LEU A 4 10.03 -17.01 -8.86
CA LEU A 4 9.06 -17.10 -9.95
C LEU A 4 8.04 -15.96 -9.88
N ILE A 5 7.59 -15.61 -8.68
CA ILE A 5 6.68 -14.48 -8.46
C ILE A 5 7.32 -13.16 -8.90
N VAL A 6 8.61 -12.95 -8.58
CA VAL A 6 9.34 -11.74 -9.01
C VAL A 6 9.47 -11.68 -10.53
N ILE A 7 9.81 -12.80 -11.18
CA ILE A 7 9.92 -12.85 -12.65
C ILE A 7 8.55 -12.62 -13.30
N ALA A 8 7.49 -13.26 -12.79
CA ALA A 8 6.14 -13.09 -13.30
C ALA A 8 5.65 -11.63 -13.14
N LEU A 9 5.92 -10.99 -12.00
CA LEU A 9 5.56 -9.59 -11.78
C LEU A 9 6.34 -8.65 -12.71
N ARG A 10 7.66 -8.87 -12.88
CA ARG A 10 8.48 -8.08 -13.82
C ARG A 10 7.98 -8.20 -15.24
N MET A 11 7.63 -9.41 -15.67
CA MET A 11 7.09 -9.67 -16.99
C MET A 11 5.70 -9.02 -17.16
N LEU A 12 4.82 -9.12 -16.16
CA LEU A 12 3.53 -8.43 -16.17
C LEU A 12 3.71 -6.91 -16.32
N ILE A 13 4.64 -6.31 -15.56
CA ILE A 13 4.94 -4.88 -15.65
C ILE A 13 5.51 -4.53 -17.04
N TRP A 14 6.40 -5.36 -17.59
CA TRP A 14 6.97 -5.17 -18.93
C TRP A 14 5.86 -5.14 -19.99
N LEU A 15 4.97 -6.12 -19.98
CA LEU A 15 3.86 -6.20 -20.93
C LEU A 15 2.83 -5.08 -20.77
N LEU A 16 2.56 -4.66 -19.52
CA LEU A 16 1.70 -3.51 -19.26
C LEU A 16 2.33 -2.20 -19.76
N LEU A 17 3.66 -2.06 -19.69
CA LEU A 17 4.39 -0.88 -20.13
C LEU A 17 4.51 -0.82 -21.65
N SER A 18 4.79 -1.95 -22.31
CA SER A 18 4.92 -2.01 -23.76
C SER A 18 3.57 -2.06 -24.48
N ALA A 19 2.52 -2.57 -23.81
CA ALA A 19 1.20 -2.85 -24.38
C ALA A 19 1.24 -3.68 -25.68
N ASP A 20 2.34 -4.40 -25.90
CA ASP A 20 2.65 -5.13 -27.12
C ASP A 20 3.02 -6.59 -26.78
N PRO A 21 2.15 -7.56 -27.14
CA PRO A 21 2.40 -8.98 -26.89
C PRO A 21 3.23 -9.67 -27.98
N GLU A 22 3.90 -8.95 -28.88
CA GLU A 22 4.77 -9.57 -29.89
C GLU A 22 5.84 -10.49 -29.26
N LEU A 23 6.09 -11.64 -29.90
CA LEU A 23 7.00 -12.67 -29.40
C LEU A 23 8.41 -12.13 -29.10
N LEU A 24 8.92 -11.22 -29.94
CA LEU A 24 10.22 -10.59 -29.74
C LEU A 24 10.23 -9.74 -28.46
N ASN A 25 9.20 -8.92 -28.25
CA ASN A 25 9.09 -8.07 -27.08
C ASN A 25 8.96 -8.90 -25.78
N VAL A 26 8.19 -10.00 -25.81
CA VAL A 26 8.10 -10.95 -24.70
C VAL A 26 9.47 -11.57 -24.39
N ALA A 27 10.23 -11.99 -25.41
CA ALA A 27 11.55 -12.57 -25.23
C ALA A 27 12.55 -11.56 -24.62
N ILE A 28 12.53 -10.31 -25.09
CA ILE A 28 13.34 -9.22 -24.52
C ILE A 28 12.97 -8.99 -23.06
N GLY A 29 11.68 -8.86 -22.76
CA GLY A 29 11.22 -8.65 -21.38
C GLY A 29 11.62 -9.81 -20.46
N LEU A 30 11.67 -11.05 -20.98
CA LEU A 30 12.05 -12.23 -20.19
C LEU A 30 13.54 -12.20 -19.89
N ALA A 31 14.36 -11.88 -20.90
CA ALA A 31 15.80 -11.69 -20.74
C ALA A 31 16.12 -10.60 -19.71
N VAL A 32 15.45 -9.44 -19.82
CA VAL A 32 15.56 -8.34 -18.85
C VAL A 32 15.14 -8.81 -17.45
N SER A 33 14.00 -9.48 -17.33
CA SER A 33 13.48 -9.95 -16.04
C SER A 33 14.42 -10.91 -15.31
N LEU A 34 15.16 -11.74 -16.07
CA LEU A 34 16.18 -12.65 -15.57
C LEU A 34 17.51 -11.96 -15.25
N ALA A 35 17.89 -10.95 -16.04
CA ALA A 35 19.12 -10.19 -15.86
C ALA A 35 19.08 -9.28 -14.62
N LEU A 36 17.90 -8.76 -14.25
CA LEU A 36 17.79 -7.89 -13.07
C LEU A 36 18.10 -8.64 -11.76
N PRO A 37 18.88 -8.03 -10.86
CA PRO A 37 19.28 -8.66 -9.60
C PRO A 37 18.05 -9.02 -8.77
N LEU A 38 18.08 -10.19 -8.13
CA LEU A 38 16.99 -10.60 -7.27
C LEU A 38 17.06 -9.86 -5.92
N PRO A 39 15.91 -9.48 -5.34
CA PRO A 39 15.89 -8.85 -4.03
C PRO A 39 16.48 -9.80 -2.97
N ARG A 40 17.34 -9.26 -2.10
CA ARG A 40 17.90 -9.98 -0.93
C ARG A 40 16.75 -10.50 -0.07
N ARG A 41 16.91 -11.72 0.47
CA ARG A 41 15.93 -12.52 1.23
C ARG A 41 14.81 -11.65 1.85
N VAL A 42 13.69 -11.54 1.13
CA VAL A 42 12.47 -10.99 1.68
C VAL A 42 11.90 -12.05 2.62
N ARG A 43 11.68 -11.70 3.88
CA ARG A 43 11.05 -12.59 4.87
C ARG A 43 9.77 -13.15 4.24
N ALA A 44 9.62 -14.48 4.25
CA ALA A 44 8.53 -15.15 3.57
C ALA A 44 7.18 -14.57 4.00
N LEU A 45 6.51 -13.84 3.11
CA LEU A 45 5.11 -13.46 3.29
C LEU A 45 4.26 -14.70 3.06
N SER A 46 3.27 -14.91 3.93
CA SER A 46 2.14 -15.77 3.59
C SER A 46 1.35 -15.11 2.45
N PRO A 47 1.08 -15.80 1.33
CA PRO A 47 0.27 -15.27 0.24
C PRO A 47 -1.10 -14.76 0.70
N GLY A 48 -1.73 -15.45 1.66
CA GLY A 48 -3.03 -15.05 2.20
C GLY A 48 -3.00 -13.71 2.95
N GLN A 49 -1.93 -13.44 3.70
CA GLN A 49 -1.76 -12.16 4.39
C GLN A 49 -1.55 -11.01 3.39
N PHE A 50 -0.78 -11.25 2.32
CA PHE A 50 -0.59 -10.29 1.25
C PHE A 50 -1.90 -9.93 0.55
N TRP A 51 -2.65 -10.93 0.08
CA TRP A 51 -3.90 -10.70 -0.64
C TRP A 51 -4.96 -10.01 0.23
N ARG A 52 -5.05 -10.36 1.51
CA ARG A 52 -5.95 -9.68 2.45
C ARG A 52 -5.58 -8.20 2.62
N ALA A 53 -4.30 -7.91 2.90
CA ALA A 53 -3.84 -6.54 3.08
C ALA A 53 -3.99 -5.71 1.78
N LEU A 54 -3.75 -6.32 0.62
CA LEU A 54 -3.98 -5.68 -0.68
C LEU A 54 -5.46 -5.37 -0.90
N GLY A 55 -6.36 -6.32 -0.62
CA GLY A 55 -7.80 -6.11 -0.72
C GLY A 55 -8.30 -4.98 0.18
N GLU A 56 -7.87 -4.97 1.45
CA GLU A 56 -8.19 -3.89 2.41
C GLU A 56 -7.67 -2.52 1.92
N SER A 57 -6.52 -2.49 1.23
CA SER A 57 -5.96 -1.24 0.65
C SER A 57 -6.75 -0.77 -0.57
N VAL A 58 -7.17 -1.69 -1.44
CA VAL A 58 -7.92 -1.36 -2.66
C VAL A 58 -9.34 -0.87 -2.32
N THR A 59 -10.00 -1.43 -1.30
CA THR A 59 -11.33 -0.97 -0.87
C THR A 59 -11.29 0.38 -0.15
N ALA A 60 -10.17 0.74 0.48
CA ALA A 60 -9.98 2.05 1.09
C ALA A 60 -9.96 3.18 0.04
N LEU A 61 -9.46 2.93 -1.17
CA LEU A 61 -9.40 3.92 -2.25
C LEU A 61 -10.76 4.56 -2.60
N PRO A 62 -11.80 3.81 -3.03
CA PRO A 62 -13.09 4.41 -3.40
C PRO A 62 -13.78 5.08 -2.21
N GLN A 63 -13.67 4.49 -1.01
CA GLN A 63 -14.15 5.13 0.21
C GLN A 63 -13.49 6.49 0.36
N ALA A 64 -12.19 6.57 0.09
CA ALA A 64 -11.44 7.79 0.29
C ALA A 64 -11.74 8.90 -0.69
N TYR A 65 -11.83 8.57 -1.97
CA TYR A 65 -12.29 9.53 -2.97
C TYR A 65 -13.71 10.01 -2.69
N SER A 66 -14.61 9.13 -2.24
CA SER A 66 -16.00 9.54 -1.91
C SER A 66 -16.09 10.53 -0.74
N GLN A 67 -15.22 10.37 0.26
CA GLN A 67 -15.17 11.27 1.41
C GLN A 67 -14.49 12.59 1.05
N ALA A 68 -13.39 12.54 0.29
CA ALA A 68 -12.73 13.74 -0.24
C ALA A 68 -13.68 14.57 -1.12
N ALA A 69 -14.46 13.93 -2.00
CA ALA A 69 -15.46 14.60 -2.82
C ALA A 69 -16.56 15.26 -1.97
N ARG A 70 -17.04 14.60 -0.92
CA ARG A 70 -18.02 15.19 0.02
C ARG A 70 -17.48 16.43 0.72
N LEU A 71 -16.20 16.48 1.05
CA LEU A 71 -15.58 17.64 1.70
C LEU A 71 -15.27 18.80 0.76
N LEU A 72 -14.86 18.52 -0.47
CA LEU A 72 -14.76 19.57 -1.50
C LEU A 72 -16.11 20.30 -1.65
N LEU A 73 -17.21 19.59 -1.40
CA LEU A 73 -18.57 20.13 -1.40
C LEU A 73 -19.00 20.73 -0.05
N HIS A 74 -18.58 20.17 1.09
CA HIS A 74 -18.91 20.63 2.45
C HIS A 74 -17.70 21.26 3.12
N ARG A 75 -17.48 22.54 2.81
CA ARG A 75 -16.30 23.33 3.17
C ARG A 75 -16.26 23.68 4.67
N ARG A 76 -15.90 22.73 5.53
CA ARG A 76 -15.43 23.01 6.91
C ARG A 76 -14.48 21.92 7.40
N LEU A 77 -13.22 22.30 7.54
CA LEU A 77 -12.14 21.53 8.17
C LEU A 77 -11.82 22.28 9.46
N GLU A 78 -11.91 21.64 10.63
CA GLU A 78 -11.74 22.38 11.89
C GLU A 78 -10.70 21.85 12.87
N GLU A 79 -10.18 20.61 12.78
CA GLU A 79 -9.09 20.21 13.70
C GLU A 79 -8.13 19.14 13.16
N SER A 80 -6.83 19.29 13.46
CA SER A 80 -5.79 18.32 13.16
C SER A 80 -5.34 17.61 14.44
N VAL A 81 -5.49 16.28 14.49
CA VAL A 81 -5.13 15.46 15.65
C VAL A 81 -4.02 14.50 15.27
N VAL A 82 -3.05 14.32 16.17
CA VAL A 82 -2.02 13.29 16.05
C VAL A 82 -2.26 12.22 17.10
N HIS A 83 -2.38 10.97 16.67
CA HIS A 83 -2.61 9.83 17.56
C HIS A 83 -1.75 8.62 17.18
N ASP A 84 -1.62 7.68 18.11
CA ASP A 84 -0.90 6.42 17.89
C ASP A 84 -1.89 5.32 17.49
N GLU A 85 -1.78 4.78 16.27
CA GLU A 85 -2.52 3.60 15.83
C GLU A 85 -1.66 2.33 16.04
N PRO A 86 -2.18 1.25 16.66
CA PRO A 86 -1.45 0.00 16.76
C PRO A 86 -1.16 -0.59 15.38
N ALA A 87 0.11 -0.95 15.14
CA ALA A 87 0.48 -1.58 13.88
C ALA A 87 -0.22 -2.93 13.74
N ARG A 88 -0.93 -3.15 12.62
CA ARG A 88 -1.59 -4.44 12.35
C ARG A 88 -0.56 -5.53 12.09
N VAL A 89 0.66 -5.13 11.78
CA VAL A 89 1.81 -6.00 11.57
C VAL A 89 2.81 -5.80 12.70
N GLY A 90 2.97 -6.80 13.56
CA GLY A 90 3.91 -6.72 14.70
C GLY A 90 5.37 -6.52 14.26
N GLY A 91 6.24 -6.10 15.18
CA GLY A 91 7.62 -5.61 14.94
C GLY A 91 8.63 -6.54 14.23
N ARG A 92 8.20 -7.68 13.68
CA ARG A 92 8.98 -8.58 12.80
C ARG A 92 8.37 -8.74 11.39
N ALA A 93 7.43 -7.86 11.03
CA ALA A 93 6.78 -7.79 9.73
C ALA A 93 7.78 -7.72 8.57
N SER A 94 7.40 -8.28 7.42
CA SER A 94 8.12 -8.03 6.17
C SER A 94 7.91 -6.58 5.72
N SER A 95 8.91 -6.00 5.04
CA SER A 95 8.83 -4.61 4.55
C SER A 95 7.60 -4.34 3.68
N VAL A 96 7.11 -5.34 2.94
CA VAL A 96 5.89 -5.23 2.13
C VAL A 96 4.64 -5.10 2.99
N LEU A 97 4.55 -5.80 4.13
CA LEU A 97 3.40 -5.67 5.02
C LEU A 97 3.41 -4.31 5.72
N VAL A 98 4.58 -3.82 6.14
CA VAL A 98 4.73 -2.46 6.68
C VAL A 98 4.31 -1.43 5.64
N PHE A 99 4.73 -1.61 4.38
CA PHE A 99 4.34 -0.75 3.27
C PHE A 99 2.82 -0.75 3.05
N LEU A 100 2.18 -1.93 3.02
CA LEU A 100 0.73 -2.03 2.83
C LEU A 100 -0.06 -1.39 3.98
N ASP A 101 0.41 -1.51 5.23
CA ASP A 101 -0.27 -0.87 6.37
C ASP A 101 -0.12 0.66 6.32
N VAL A 102 1.08 1.17 5.99
CA VAL A 102 1.27 2.61 5.72
C VAL A 102 0.37 3.08 4.57
N PHE A 103 0.33 2.33 3.48
CA PHE A 103 -0.47 2.66 2.30
C PHE A 103 -1.96 2.71 2.66
N ARG A 104 -2.47 1.74 3.41
CA ARG A 104 -3.83 1.72 3.95
C ARG A 104 -4.12 2.96 4.81
N ILE A 105 -3.22 3.33 5.72
CA ILE A 105 -3.38 4.53 6.56
C ILE A 105 -3.41 5.79 5.69
N THR A 106 -2.48 5.95 4.76
CA THR A 106 -2.41 7.14 3.89
C THR A 106 -3.52 7.24 2.87
N LEU A 107 -4.10 6.11 2.47
CA LEU A 107 -5.26 6.05 1.59
C LEU A 107 -6.58 6.03 2.36
N THR A 108 -6.54 5.93 3.68
CA THR A 108 -7.71 6.23 4.51
C THR A 108 -7.88 7.76 4.48
N PRO A 109 -9.12 8.27 4.38
CA PRO A 109 -9.35 9.70 4.25
C PRO A 109 -8.81 10.47 5.42
N PHE A 110 -8.20 11.62 5.12
CA PHE A 110 -7.76 12.60 6.11
C PHE A 110 -6.68 12.10 7.06
N THR A 111 -6.14 10.91 6.80
CA THR A 111 -5.10 10.31 7.61
C THR A 111 -3.81 10.22 6.82
N ILE A 112 -2.69 10.54 7.46
CA ILE A 112 -1.34 10.33 6.92
C ILE A 112 -0.46 9.70 8.00
N ALA A 113 0.27 8.64 7.62
CA ALA A 113 1.24 8.02 8.51
C ALA A 113 2.49 8.91 8.58
N LEU A 114 2.83 9.39 9.78
CA LEU A 114 4.02 10.20 10.03
C LEU A 114 5.27 9.35 10.29
N GLY A 115 5.10 8.15 10.82
CA GLY A 115 6.20 7.25 11.12
C GLY A 115 5.80 6.02 11.92
N LEU A 116 6.73 5.07 12.01
CA LEU A 116 6.57 3.83 12.78
C LEU A 116 7.42 3.90 14.05
N GLU A 117 6.78 3.79 15.21
CA GLU A 117 7.40 3.95 16.52
C GLU A 117 7.39 2.65 17.35
N GLY A 118 8.06 2.70 18.51
CA GLY A 118 8.04 1.62 19.50
C GLY A 118 8.62 0.30 19.00
N GLY A 119 9.60 0.35 18.09
CA GLY A 119 10.22 -0.84 17.50
C GLY A 119 9.31 -1.58 16.50
N GLY A 120 8.39 -0.87 15.84
CA GLY A 120 7.48 -1.46 14.86
C GLY A 120 6.15 -1.91 15.44
N ARG A 121 5.65 -1.23 16.48
CA ARG A 121 4.43 -1.62 17.19
C ARG A 121 3.29 -0.62 17.03
N ARG A 122 3.58 0.65 16.72
CA ARG A 122 2.58 1.72 16.58
C ARG A 122 2.96 2.65 15.44
N TYR A 123 1.97 3.10 14.69
CA TYR A 123 2.10 4.17 13.71
C TYR A 123 1.68 5.48 14.36
N ARG A 124 2.50 6.53 14.21
CA ARG A 124 2.04 7.89 14.50
C ARG A 124 1.25 8.36 13.29
N VAL A 125 -0.03 8.63 13.48
CA VAL A 125 -0.96 9.03 12.41
C VAL A 125 -1.41 10.44 12.68
N HIS A 126 -1.41 11.26 11.63
CA HIS A 126 -2.05 12.57 11.64
C HIS A 126 -3.39 12.45 10.94
N GLU A 127 -4.46 12.79 11.63
CA GLU A 127 -5.84 12.74 11.16
C GLU A 127 -6.45 14.15 11.18
N LEU A 128 -7.22 14.50 10.15
CA LEU A 128 -8.11 15.65 10.22
C LEU A 128 -9.47 15.17 10.70
N VAL A 129 -9.89 15.66 11.86
CA VAL A 129 -11.15 15.27 12.52
C VAL A 129 -12.21 16.33 12.26
N PHE A 130 -13.46 15.89 12.14
CA PHE A 130 -14.62 16.77 11.94
C PHE A 130 -15.47 16.78 13.20
N GLU A 131 -15.93 17.97 13.61
CA GLU A 131 -16.89 18.10 14.71
C GLU A 131 -18.27 17.63 14.22
N GLU A 132 -18.74 16.47 14.70
CA GLU A 132 -20.11 16.03 14.45
C GLU A 132 -21.02 16.82 15.39
N LYS A 133 -21.76 17.78 14.82
CA LYS A 133 -22.71 18.60 15.58
C LYS A 133 -23.71 17.68 16.28
N GLU A 134 -23.64 17.61 17.62
CA GLU A 134 -24.70 17.03 18.45
C GLU A 134 -26.06 17.51 17.93
N ARG A 135 -26.89 16.56 17.51
CA ARG A 135 -28.29 16.79 17.15
C ARG A 135 -29.16 15.75 17.80
#